data_AF-A0AA95B748-F1
#
_entry.id   AF-A0AA95B748-F1
#
_cell.length_a   1.000
_cell.length_b   1.000
_cell.length_c   1.000
_cell.angle_alpha   90.00
_cell.angle_beta   90.00
_cell.angle_gamma   90.00
#
_symmetry.space_group_name_H-M   'P 1'
#
loop_
_entity.id
_entity.type
_entity.pdbx_description
1 polymer ?
#
loop_
_entity_poly.entity_id
_entity_poly.type
_entity_poly.pdbx_seq_one_letter_code
_entity_poly.pdbx_strand_id
1 'polypeptide(L)'
;MSKELDKKLQTLPKPKLKGETRDILHQAILEHNEGEVRVGWWPKVRSATLLTVSVLAIVLFSFILFTGSEGEAPRSSAPEEKYYENYVSYLESIEVYDQIDANKSYIGNNSALGKYHGQVLPGKYYANGMELQTDEEQPMGIHMHYKVTEETSAKGFEKEVFHVSNLPWTITFNATAYFTFFTNGDYVTFDIDYYGENREYTITRTQMEDLYGRDVNEFANDHTLWKQEVIEKTLQNEKKVQDFMEKIRVSNALSADPEKEVTSSKEYVEVDGEKYLAPSDMHTPPVKGEGKEDIYSFSDMLYEFYDKGWGEQVQVARNFEMWETIKVSGEIQSIEYDITSNQSTISFAPQQSHIMVFDGDLTTEYQPGDSLLFEFQFVPLIDETYEFVHLDYDAALLTGEELDINEYLIGE
;
A
#
# COMPACT_ATOMS: atom_id res chain seq x y z
N MET A 1 14.22 44.81 -0.93
CA MET A 1 13.38 43.86 -0.18
C MET A 1 12.13 44.57 0.32
N SER A 2 10.98 43.89 0.32
CA SER A 2 9.69 44.48 0.72
C SER A 2 9.46 44.33 2.23
N LYS A 3 8.92 45.37 2.87
CA LYS A 3 8.51 45.38 4.30
C LYS A 3 7.45 44.33 4.65
N GLU A 4 6.88 43.69 3.64
CA GLU A 4 5.86 42.65 3.75
C GLU A 4 6.47 41.27 4.09
N LEU A 5 7.74 41.04 3.70
CA LEU A 5 8.48 39.82 4.04
C LEU A 5 8.89 39.80 5.52
N ASP A 6 9.50 40.90 6.00
CA ASP A 6 9.85 41.11 7.43
C ASP A 6 8.66 40.87 8.37
N LYS A 7 7.44 41.22 7.91
CA LYS A 7 6.23 41.12 8.72
C LYS A 7 5.66 39.71 8.80
N LYS A 8 5.92 38.85 7.80
CA LYS A 8 5.63 37.41 7.87
C LYS A 8 6.65 36.67 8.73
N LEU A 9 7.94 37.00 8.60
CA LEU A 9 9.02 36.39 9.38
C LEU A 9 8.88 36.63 10.90
N GLN A 10 8.30 37.76 11.30
CA GLN A 10 8.04 38.07 12.72
C GLN A 10 6.82 37.34 13.32
N THR A 11 6.03 36.63 12.52
CA THR A 11 4.82 35.92 12.97
C THR A 11 4.97 34.39 12.99
N LEU A 12 6.11 33.86 12.59
CA LEU A 12 6.39 32.42 12.64
C LEU A 12 6.70 31.97 14.08
N PRO A 13 6.25 30.76 14.50
CA PRO A 13 6.81 30.08 15.65
C PRO A 13 8.32 29.94 15.46
N LYS A 14 9.11 30.08 16.53
CA LYS A 14 10.55 29.83 16.44
C LYS A 14 10.78 28.32 16.48
N PRO A 15 11.50 27.72 15.51
CA PRO A 15 11.88 26.31 15.59
C PRO A 15 12.73 26.07 16.85
N LYS A 16 12.65 24.86 17.43
CA LYS A 16 13.37 24.46 18.65
C LYS A 16 14.90 24.30 18.45
N LEU A 17 15.43 24.63 17.28
CA LEU A 17 16.85 24.46 16.92
C LEU A 17 17.78 25.35 17.75
N LYS A 18 18.90 24.75 18.21
CA LYS A 18 19.95 25.44 18.98
C LYS A 18 20.62 26.53 18.12
N GLY A 19 20.99 27.64 18.75
CA GLY A 19 21.28 28.91 18.06
C GLY A 19 22.48 28.90 17.10
N GLU A 20 23.45 28.01 17.29
CA GLU A 20 24.64 27.89 16.42
C GLU A 20 24.28 27.24 15.06
N THR A 21 23.38 26.26 15.05
CA THR A 21 22.88 25.58 13.83
C THR A 21 22.17 26.57 12.90
N ARG A 22 21.36 27.47 13.47
CA ARG A 22 20.66 28.54 12.72
C ARG A 22 21.64 29.41 11.95
N ASP A 23 22.74 29.83 12.58
CA ASP A 23 23.68 30.78 11.98
C ASP A 23 24.59 30.10 10.93
N ILE A 24 24.85 28.79 11.06
CA ILE A 24 25.52 27.96 10.04
C ILE A 24 24.65 27.84 8.77
N LEU A 25 23.38 27.45 8.91
CA LEU A 25 22.41 27.43 7.79
C LEU A 25 22.30 28.80 7.11
N HIS A 26 22.17 29.86 7.91
CA HIS A 26 22.00 31.21 7.39
C HIS A 26 23.25 31.76 6.66
N GLN A 27 24.44 31.25 6.97
CA GLN A 27 25.69 31.62 6.28
C GLN A 27 25.88 30.82 4.97
N ALA A 28 25.53 29.54 4.94
CA ALA A 28 25.55 28.72 3.73
C ALA A 28 24.61 29.28 2.63
N ILE A 29 23.42 29.74 3.01
CA ILE A 29 22.41 30.33 2.10
C ILE A 29 22.90 31.63 1.44
N LEU A 30 23.79 32.40 2.09
CA LEU A 30 24.21 33.72 1.61
C LEU A 30 25.41 33.68 0.64
N GLU A 31 26.24 32.62 0.66
CA GLU A 31 27.43 32.53 -0.20
C GLU A 31 27.15 32.00 -1.62
N HIS A 32 25.96 31.45 -1.89
CA HIS A 32 25.66 30.79 -3.17
C HIS A 32 25.00 31.67 -4.26
N ASN A 33 24.92 33.00 -4.07
CA ASN A 33 24.05 33.88 -4.88
C ASN A 33 24.79 34.93 -5.74
N GLU A 34 25.74 34.51 -6.59
CA GLU A 34 26.24 35.31 -7.72
C GLU A 34 26.41 34.48 -9.02
N GLY A 35 25.46 34.61 -9.96
CA GLY A 35 25.55 33.96 -11.29
C GLY A 35 24.29 34.10 -12.18
N GLU A 36 24.23 35.15 -13.01
CA GLU A 36 23.16 35.37 -14.03
C GLU A 36 23.28 34.38 -15.24
N VAL A 37 22.37 34.20 -16.23
CA VAL A 37 21.43 35.09 -16.95
C VAL A 37 20.24 34.31 -17.61
N ARG A 38 19.13 35.01 -17.92
CA ARG A 38 17.88 34.58 -18.64
C ARG A 38 18.06 34.22 -20.14
N VAL A 39 17.15 33.52 -20.85
CA VAL A 39 15.91 33.94 -21.61
C VAL A 39 15.43 32.72 -22.48
N GLY A 40 14.18 32.47 -22.92
CA GLY A 40 12.83 33.07 -22.69
C GLY A 40 11.85 32.99 -23.92
N TRP A 41 10.52 32.83 -23.66
CA TRP A 41 9.32 33.04 -24.54
C TRP A 41 8.92 32.06 -25.71
N TRP A 42 7.85 31.23 -25.49
CA TRP A 42 6.49 31.18 -26.13
C TRP A 42 6.28 31.16 -27.69
N PRO A 43 5.10 30.77 -28.27
CA PRO A 43 4.00 29.86 -27.83
C PRO A 43 3.25 29.02 -28.94
N LYS A 44 2.33 28.12 -28.51
CA LYS A 44 1.02 27.67 -29.10
C LYS A 44 0.85 27.31 -30.61
N VAL A 45 0.24 26.13 -30.85
CA VAL A 45 -0.70 25.86 -31.97
C VAL A 45 -1.93 25.06 -31.47
N ARG A 46 -3.10 25.23 -32.10
CA ARG A 46 -4.39 24.55 -31.82
C ARG A 46 -4.85 23.71 -33.04
N SER A 47 -5.88 22.86 -32.83
CA SER A 47 -6.82 22.25 -33.81
C SER A 47 -6.44 20.87 -34.37
N ALA A 48 -7.37 19.96 -34.75
CA ALA A 48 -8.78 19.73 -34.36
C ALA A 48 -9.33 18.44 -35.04
N THR A 49 -10.37 17.83 -34.44
CA THR A 49 -11.41 16.96 -35.07
C THR A 49 -11.06 15.57 -35.64
N LEU A 50 -12.12 14.72 -35.67
CA LEU A 50 -12.23 13.30 -36.11
C LEU A 50 -11.91 12.30 -34.97
N LEU A 51 -12.72 11.26 -34.68
CA LEU A 51 -13.91 10.72 -35.37
C LEU A 51 -14.86 9.99 -34.39
N THR A 52 -16.16 10.17 -34.53
CA THR A 52 -17.19 9.33 -33.88
C THR A 52 -17.56 8.15 -34.77
N VAL A 53 -17.43 6.91 -34.28
CA VAL A 53 -18.15 5.74 -34.81
C VAL A 53 -18.60 4.86 -33.64
N SER A 54 -19.90 4.65 -33.50
CA SER A 54 -20.48 3.76 -32.50
C SER A 54 -20.40 2.30 -32.94
N VAL A 55 -19.93 1.41 -32.06
CA VAL A 55 -20.19 -0.04 -32.18
C VAL A 55 -20.92 -0.48 -30.92
N LEU A 56 -22.16 -0.94 -31.11
CA LEU A 56 -23.02 -1.45 -30.05
C LEU A 56 -22.76 -2.95 -29.90
N ALA A 57 -21.72 -3.31 -29.15
CA ALA A 57 -21.51 -4.69 -28.70
C ALA A 57 -22.41 -4.95 -27.49
N ILE A 58 -23.28 -5.96 -27.58
CA ILE A 58 -24.15 -6.38 -26.47
C ILE A 58 -23.39 -7.41 -25.65
N VAL A 59 -22.62 -6.94 -24.65
CA VAL A 59 -21.96 -7.83 -23.69
C VAL A 59 -22.99 -8.38 -22.71
N LEU A 60 -23.12 -9.70 -22.63
CA LEU A 60 -24.03 -10.39 -21.70
C LEU A 60 -23.36 -10.61 -20.33
N PHE A 61 -23.26 -9.55 -19.55
CA PHE A 61 -22.82 -9.65 -18.14
C PHE A 61 -23.87 -10.40 -17.31
N SER A 62 -23.48 -11.55 -16.76
CA SER A 62 -24.25 -12.25 -15.73
C SER A 62 -23.68 -11.92 -14.36
N PHE A 63 -24.28 -10.94 -13.67
CA PHE A 63 -23.88 -10.54 -12.32
C PHE A 63 -24.48 -11.51 -11.29
N ILE A 64 -23.62 -12.17 -10.51
CA ILE A 64 -24.04 -13.09 -9.43
C ILE A 64 -23.94 -12.34 -8.09
N LEU A 65 -25.09 -11.88 -7.60
CA LEU A 65 -25.22 -11.38 -6.23
C LEU A 65 -25.14 -12.52 -5.23
N PHE A 66 -24.15 -12.47 -4.33
CA PHE A 66 -24.20 -13.25 -3.10
C PHE A 66 -25.22 -12.60 -2.17
N THR A 67 -26.44 -13.11 -2.19
CA THR A 67 -27.43 -12.76 -1.15
C THR A 67 -27.04 -13.42 0.16
N GLY A 68 -26.04 -12.86 0.83
CA GLY A 68 -25.88 -13.02 2.27
C GLY A 68 -27.17 -12.53 2.92
N SER A 69 -27.86 -13.40 3.64
CA SER A 69 -29.10 -13.05 4.31
C SER A 69 -28.84 -12.00 5.38
N GLU A 70 -29.54 -10.87 5.31
CA GLU A 70 -29.77 -10.00 6.46
C GLU A 70 -30.51 -10.79 7.55
N GLY A 71 -29.76 -11.49 8.39
CA GLY A 71 -30.31 -12.40 9.39
C GLY A 71 -29.28 -13.40 9.90
N GLU A 72 -28.60 -13.03 10.99
CA GLU A 72 -27.62 -13.78 11.79
C GLU A 72 -26.54 -14.54 10.98
N ALA A 73 -25.27 -14.15 11.19
CA ALA A 73 -24.14 -15.00 10.81
C ALA A 73 -24.40 -16.45 11.28
N PRO A 74 -24.14 -17.47 10.43
CA PRO A 74 -24.41 -18.85 10.81
C PRO A 74 -23.71 -19.14 12.12
N ARG A 75 -24.44 -19.71 13.08
CA ARG A 75 -23.93 -20.09 14.41
C ARG A 75 -23.00 -21.31 14.30
N SER A 76 -21.91 -21.14 13.56
CA SER A 76 -20.68 -21.86 13.80
C SER A 76 -20.20 -21.48 15.19
N SER A 77 -19.82 -22.48 15.99
CA SER A 77 -18.90 -22.27 17.11
C SER A 77 -17.74 -21.37 16.65
N ALA A 78 -17.34 -20.42 17.49
CA ALA A 78 -16.22 -19.53 17.20
C ALA A 78 -15.04 -20.37 16.71
N PRO A 79 -14.48 -20.09 15.51
CA PRO A 79 -13.39 -20.88 14.98
C PRO A 79 -12.22 -20.81 15.97
N GLU A 80 -11.61 -21.95 16.26
CA GLU A 80 -10.36 -21.99 17.02
C GLU A 80 -9.34 -21.08 16.32
N GLU A 81 -8.67 -20.21 17.08
CA GLU A 81 -7.64 -19.33 16.54
C GLU A 81 -6.44 -20.17 16.12
N LYS A 82 -6.44 -20.59 14.85
CA LYS A 82 -5.31 -21.24 14.20
C LYS A 82 -4.18 -20.23 14.10
N TYR A 83 -3.11 -20.47 14.86
CA TYR A 83 -1.88 -19.70 14.75
C TYR A 83 -1.08 -20.17 13.53
N TYR A 84 -0.56 -19.22 12.76
CA TYR A 84 0.23 -19.48 11.56
C TYR A 84 1.59 -18.78 11.70
N GLU A 85 2.68 -19.45 11.35
CA GLU A 85 4.03 -18.90 11.53
C GLU A 85 4.33 -17.72 10.59
N ASN A 86 3.69 -17.70 9.41
CA ASN A 86 3.80 -16.63 8.41
C ASN A 86 2.62 -16.70 7.42
N TYR A 87 2.51 -15.71 6.53
CA TYR A 87 1.43 -15.62 5.55
C TYR A 87 1.36 -16.78 4.57
N VAL A 88 2.51 -17.32 4.13
CA VAL A 88 2.56 -18.47 3.21
C VAL A 88 2.07 -19.75 3.89
N SER A 89 2.36 -19.94 5.17
CA SER A 89 1.80 -21.04 5.98
C SER A 89 0.28 -20.92 6.19
N TYR A 90 -0.26 -19.69 6.23
CA TYR A 90 -1.71 -19.47 6.19
C TYR A 90 -2.29 -19.89 4.82
N LEU A 91 -1.69 -19.46 3.71
CA LEU A 91 -2.12 -19.86 2.35
C LEU A 91 -2.03 -21.37 2.12
N GLU A 92 -0.97 -22.04 2.62
CA GLU A 92 -0.83 -23.50 2.56
C GLU A 92 -1.96 -24.23 3.30
N SER A 93 -2.52 -23.62 4.36
CA SER A 93 -3.63 -24.22 5.13
C SER A 93 -4.99 -24.16 4.43
N ILE A 94 -5.08 -23.51 3.26
CA ILE A 94 -6.30 -23.40 2.49
C ILE A 94 -6.47 -24.68 1.66
N GLU A 95 -7.31 -25.58 2.16
CA GLU A 95 -7.63 -26.88 1.57
C GLU A 95 -8.43 -26.74 0.26
N VAL A 96 -7.79 -26.21 -0.80
CA VAL A 96 -8.44 -25.96 -2.11
C VAL A 96 -8.95 -27.24 -2.76
N TYR A 97 -8.19 -28.34 -2.65
CA TYR A 97 -8.55 -29.65 -3.22
C TYR A 97 -9.77 -30.29 -2.57
N ASP A 98 -9.89 -30.22 -1.24
CA ASP A 98 -11.04 -30.80 -0.52
C ASP A 98 -12.33 -29.98 -0.73
N GLN A 99 -12.18 -28.74 -1.21
CA GLN A 99 -13.28 -27.81 -1.40
C GLN A 99 -13.68 -27.61 -2.87
N ILE A 100 -12.82 -27.88 -3.86
CA ILE A 100 -13.08 -27.64 -5.28
C ILE A 100 -13.08 -28.97 -6.05
N ASP A 101 -14.23 -29.36 -6.60
CA ASP A 101 -14.33 -30.52 -7.50
C ASP A 101 -13.95 -30.08 -8.92
N ALA A 102 -12.73 -30.40 -9.34
CA ALA A 102 -12.21 -30.09 -10.68
C ALA A 102 -13.14 -30.58 -11.81
N ASN A 103 -13.85 -31.69 -11.63
CA ASN A 103 -14.75 -32.25 -12.66
C ASN A 103 -16.06 -31.45 -12.81
N LYS A 104 -16.34 -30.53 -11.88
CA LYS A 104 -17.52 -29.65 -11.90
C LYS A 104 -17.16 -28.17 -11.99
N SER A 105 -15.87 -27.83 -12.01
CA SER A 105 -15.39 -26.45 -11.96
C SER A 105 -15.10 -25.96 -13.37
N TYR A 106 -16.03 -25.20 -13.92
CA TYR A 106 -15.92 -24.59 -15.24
C TYR A 106 -16.74 -23.29 -15.29
N ILE A 107 -16.32 -22.34 -16.12
CA ILE A 107 -17.07 -21.10 -16.36
C ILE A 107 -18.40 -21.45 -17.01
N GLY A 108 -19.50 -21.06 -16.36
CA GLY A 108 -20.86 -21.54 -16.65
C GLY A 108 -21.45 -22.42 -15.54
N ASN A 109 -20.66 -22.92 -14.59
CA ASN A 109 -21.17 -23.47 -13.33
C ASN A 109 -21.15 -22.41 -12.22
N ASN A 110 -22.19 -21.58 -12.19
CA ASN A 110 -22.37 -20.50 -11.22
C ASN A 110 -22.29 -20.97 -9.76
N SER A 111 -22.65 -22.23 -9.46
CA SER A 111 -22.56 -22.78 -8.10
C SER A 111 -21.13 -23.12 -7.69
N ALA A 112 -20.30 -23.63 -8.62
CA ALA A 112 -18.88 -23.89 -8.37
C ALA A 112 -18.10 -22.58 -8.20
N LEU A 113 -18.34 -21.61 -9.09
CA LEU A 113 -17.74 -20.27 -9.01
C LEU A 113 -18.16 -19.52 -7.74
N GLY A 114 -19.44 -19.59 -7.38
CA GLY A 114 -19.96 -19.01 -6.14
C GLY A 114 -19.28 -19.58 -4.90
N LYS A 115 -19.16 -20.91 -4.81
CA LYS A 115 -18.41 -21.58 -3.73
C LYS A 115 -16.94 -21.12 -3.71
N TYR A 116 -16.30 -21.10 -4.87
CA TYR A 116 -14.89 -20.78 -5.02
C TYR A 116 -14.55 -19.39 -4.47
N HIS A 117 -15.21 -18.34 -4.98
CA HIS A 117 -14.98 -16.95 -4.57
C HIS A 117 -15.47 -16.66 -3.13
N GLY A 118 -16.67 -17.13 -2.76
CA GLY A 118 -17.30 -16.79 -1.48
C GLY A 118 -17.01 -17.73 -0.30
N GLN A 119 -16.28 -18.84 -0.47
CA GLN A 119 -16.05 -19.83 0.60
C GLN A 119 -14.63 -20.40 0.65
N VAL A 120 -13.97 -20.58 -0.50
CA VAL A 120 -12.66 -21.25 -0.57
C VAL A 120 -11.50 -20.26 -0.53
N LEU A 121 -11.54 -19.23 -1.38
CA LEU A 121 -10.41 -18.31 -1.53
C LEU A 121 -10.11 -17.48 -0.26
N PRO A 122 -8.83 -17.15 -0.01
CA PRO A 122 -8.47 -16.06 0.89
C PRO A 122 -9.05 -14.75 0.32
N GLY A 123 -9.72 -13.98 1.17
CA GLY A 123 -10.48 -12.79 0.79
C GLY A 123 -12.00 -13.01 0.75
N LYS A 124 -12.48 -14.23 0.96
CA LYS A 124 -13.92 -14.60 0.92
C LYS A 124 -14.84 -13.76 1.80
N TYR A 125 -14.36 -13.25 2.94
CA TYR A 125 -15.16 -12.38 3.81
C TYR A 125 -15.40 -10.98 3.23
N TYR A 126 -14.65 -10.62 2.18
CA TYR A 126 -14.80 -9.38 1.43
C TYR A 126 -15.45 -9.60 0.07
N ALA A 127 -15.82 -10.84 -0.30
CA ALA A 127 -16.42 -11.17 -1.59
C ALA A 127 -17.73 -10.39 -1.82
N ASN A 128 -17.73 -9.52 -2.82
CA ASN A 128 -18.79 -8.53 -3.09
C ASN A 128 -19.46 -8.75 -4.47
N GLY A 129 -19.59 -10.01 -4.89
CA GLY A 129 -20.16 -10.37 -6.18
C GLY A 129 -19.12 -10.77 -7.22
N MET A 130 -19.63 -11.31 -8.32
CA MET A 130 -18.79 -11.67 -9.45
C MET A 130 -19.55 -11.50 -10.77
N GLU A 131 -18.83 -11.16 -11.82
CA GLU A 131 -19.34 -11.11 -13.18
C GLU A 131 -18.74 -12.24 -14.01
N LEU A 132 -19.58 -12.88 -14.82
CA LEU A 132 -19.16 -13.80 -15.85
C LEU A 132 -19.03 -13.05 -17.17
N GLN A 133 -17.84 -13.10 -17.76
CA GLN A 133 -17.60 -12.66 -19.13
C GLN A 133 -17.51 -13.90 -20.04
N THR A 134 -18.63 -14.20 -20.69
CA THR A 134 -18.75 -15.31 -21.64
C THR A 134 -19.14 -14.77 -23.01
N ASP A 135 -18.19 -14.83 -23.94
CA ASP A 135 -18.39 -14.63 -25.37
C ASP A 135 -18.07 -15.96 -26.08
N GLU A 136 -18.66 -16.20 -27.24
CA GLU A 136 -18.28 -17.33 -28.11
C GLU A 136 -17.02 -17.01 -28.94
N GLU A 137 -16.64 -15.73 -29.06
CA GLU A 137 -15.50 -15.26 -29.88
C GLU A 137 -14.35 -14.57 -29.11
N GLN A 138 -14.50 -14.26 -27.82
CA GLN A 138 -13.48 -13.64 -26.95
C GLN A 138 -13.04 -14.59 -25.83
N PRO A 139 -11.84 -14.42 -25.23
CA PRO A 139 -11.41 -15.23 -24.09
C PRO A 139 -12.45 -15.25 -22.96
N MET A 140 -12.70 -16.41 -22.38
CA MET A 140 -13.64 -16.56 -21.26
C MET A 140 -12.97 -16.20 -19.95
N GLY A 141 -13.64 -15.40 -19.12
CA GLY A 141 -13.09 -14.97 -17.85
C GLY A 141 -14.14 -14.61 -16.81
N ILE A 142 -13.64 -14.32 -15.60
CA ILE A 142 -14.46 -13.89 -14.48
C ILE A 142 -13.91 -12.61 -13.86
N HIS A 143 -14.82 -11.70 -13.53
CA HIS A 143 -14.54 -10.55 -12.67
C HIS A 143 -14.93 -10.95 -11.25
N MET A 144 -13.99 -10.91 -10.32
CA MET A 144 -14.24 -11.08 -8.89
C MET A 144 -14.20 -9.72 -8.22
N HIS A 145 -15.30 -9.31 -7.60
CA HIS A 145 -15.36 -8.07 -6.83
C HIS A 145 -15.13 -8.36 -5.36
N TYR A 146 -14.29 -7.56 -4.72
CA TYR A 146 -14.06 -7.57 -3.28
C TYR A 146 -14.30 -6.17 -2.74
N LYS A 147 -14.81 -6.08 -1.51
CA LYS A 147 -15.00 -4.82 -0.80
C LYS A 147 -14.49 -4.95 0.63
N VAL A 148 -13.36 -4.29 0.89
CA VAL A 148 -12.72 -4.22 2.21
C VAL A 148 -13.22 -2.98 2.93
N THR A 149 -13.80 -3.20 4.11
CA THR A 149 -14.22 -2.16 5.05
C THR A 149 -13.82 -2.58 6.46
N GLU A 150 -13.92 -1.67 7.43
CA GLU A 150 -13.67 -1.98 8.84
C GLU A 150 -14.63 -3.06 9.38
N GLU A 151 -15.87 -3.08 8.86
CA GLU A 151 -16.92 -4.02 9.24
C GLU A 151 -16.75 -5.35 8.49
N THR A 152 -15.95 -6.25 9.08
CA THR A 152 -15.74 -7.61 8.57
C THR A 152 -15.66 -8.63 9.71
N SER A 153 -16.04 -9.89 9.43
CA SER A 153 -15.81 -11.01 10.34
C SER A 153 -14.43 -11.67 10.17
N ALA A 154 -13.58 -11.16 9.28
CA ALA A 154 -12.22 -11.65 9.06
C ALA A 154 -11.33 -11.45 10.31
N LYS A 155 -10.38 -12.38 10.52
CA LYS A 155 -9.45 -12.39 11.67
C LYS A 155 -8.07 -12.87 11.27
N GLY A 156 -7.04 -12.43 11.99
CA GLY A 156 -5.64 -12.77 11.71
C GLY A 156 -5.25 -12.40 10.27
N PHE A 157 -4.44 -13.22 9.62
CA PHE A 157 -4.00 -13.00 8.23
C PHE A 157 -5.14 -12.83 7.20
N GLU A 158 -6.33 -13.37 7.46
CA GLU A 158 -7.51 -13.14 6.60
C GLU A 158 -7.96 -11.66 6.64
N LYS A 159 -7.78 -10.94 7.76
CA LYS A 159 -8.07 -9.50 7.85
C LYS A 159 -7.10 -8.66 7.02
N GLU A 160 -5.89 -9.15 6.83
CA GLU A 160 -4.79 -8.47 6.14
C GLU A 160 -4.60 -8.99 4.70
N VAL A 161 -5.51 -9.82 4.21
CA VAL A 161 -5.37 -10.57 2.95
C VAL A 161 -5.20 -9.68 1.71
N PHE A 162 -5.79 -8.48 1.73
CA PHE A 162 -5.66 -7.45 0.69
C PHE A 162 -4.80 -6.25 1.14
N HIS A 163 -4.18 -6.32 2.32
CA HIS A 163 -3.15 -5.37 2.73
C HIS A 163 -1.94 -5.49 1.81
N VAL A 164 -1.21 -4.40 1.57
CA VAL A 164 -0.15 -4.36 0.54
C VAL A 164 0.97 -5.37 0.77
N SER A 165 1.27 -5.71 2.04
CA SER A 165 2.26 -6.74 2.41
C SER A 165 1.88 -8.14 1.96
N ASN A 166 0.59 -8.44 1.77
CA ASN A 166 0.07 -9.77 1.49
C ASN A 166 -0.54 -9.88 0.08
N LEU A 167 -1.03 -8.77 -0.46
CA LEU A 167 -1.72 -8.67 -1.74
C LEU A 167 -0.99 -9.38 -2.92
N PRO A 168 0.36 -9.27 -3.09
CA PRO A 168 1.07 -10.01 -4.14
C PRO A 168 0.88 -11.53 -4.06
N TRP A 169 0.97 -12.09 -2.86
CA TRP A 169 0.80 -13.51 -2.59
C TRP A 169 -0.66 -13.94 -2.74
N THR A 170 -1.61 -13.13 -2.26
CA THR A 170 -3.06 -13.35 -2.41
C THR A 170 -3.47 -13.45 -3.87
N ILE A 171 -3.10 -12.46 -4.68
CA ILE A 171 -3.44 -12.41 -6.10
C ILE A 171 -2.79 -13.60 -6.84
N THR A 172 -1.52 -13.90 -6.56
CA THR A 172 -0.82 -15.04 -7.16
C THR A 172 -1.48 -16.38 -6.78
N PHE A 173 -1.79 -16.60 -5.50
CA PHE A 173 -2.46 -17.82 -5.03
C PHE A 173 -3.86 -17.97 -5.63
N ASN A 174 -4.66 -16.90 -5.63
CA ASN A 174 -6.02 -16.91 -6.15
C ASN A 174 -6.03 -17.17 -7.65
N ALA A 175 -5.16 -16.51 -8.43
CA ALA A 175 -5.01 -16.77 -9.85
C ALA A 175 -4.58 -18.23 -10.12
N THR A 176 -3.59 -18.74 -9.39
CA THR A 176 -3.13 -20.14 -9.55
C THR A 176 -4.28 -21.13 -9.28
N ALA A 177 -4.97 -20.98 -8.15
CA ALA A 177 -6.13 -21.82 -7.83
C ALA A 177 -7.21 -21.75 -8.91
N TYR A 178 -7.47 -20.55 -9.46
CA TYR A 178 -8.47 -20.37 -10.50
C TYR A 178 -8.11 -21.16 -11.75
N PHE A 179 -6.94 -20.91 -12.34
CA PHE A 179 -6.58 -21.58 -13.59
C PHE A 179 -6.32 -23.08 -13.44
N THR A 180 -5.92 -23.54 -12.25
CA THR A 180 -5.83 -24.97 -11.92
C THR A 180 -7.18 -25.67 -11.97
N PHE A 181 -8.24 -25.07 -11.42
CA PHE A 181 -9.53 -25.74 -11.28
C PHE A 181 -10.57 -25.36 -12.35
N PHE A 182 -10.47 -24.20 -12.97
CA PHE A 182 -11.40 -23.71 -14.01
C PHE A 182 -10.71 -23.75 -15.38
N THR A 183 -10.66 -24.95 -15.98
CA THR A 183 -9.84 -25.23 -17.17
C THR A 183 -10.23 -24.45 -18.42
N ASN A 184 -11.48 -23.97 -18.51
CA ASN A 184 -11.98 -23.13 -19.61
C ASN A 184 -11.91 -21.62 -19.32
N GLY A 185 -11.17 -21.20 -18.28
CA GLY A 185 -10.85 -19.80 -18.03
C GLY A 185 -9.53 -19.39 -18.67
N ASP A 186 -9.58 -18.30 -19.43
CA ASP A 186 -8.45 -17.66 -20.12
C ASP A 186 -7.89 -16.49 -19.32
N TYR A 187 -8.73 -15.78 -18.56
CA TYR A 187 -8.33 -14.76 -17.59
C TYR A 187 -9.20 -14.73 -16.33
N VAL A 188 -8.70 -14.06 -15.30
CA VAL A 188 -9.42 -13.63 -14.09
C VAL A 188 -9.06 -12.19 -13.79
N THR A 189 -10.05 -11.40 -13.40
CA THR A 189 -9.87 -10.02 -12.93
C THR A 189 -10.25 -9.93 -11.46
N PHE A 190 -9.35 -9.41 -10.62
CA PHE A 190 -9.62 -9.11 -9.22
C PHE A 190 -9.83 -7.59 -9.09
N ASP A 191 -11.07 -7.15 -8.88
CA ASP A 191 -11.43 -5.77 -8.53
C ASP A 191 -11.64 -5.67 -7.02
N ILE A 192 -10.79 -4.89 -6.36
CA ILE A 192 -10.74 -4.80 -4.90
C ILE A 192 -10.99 -3.34 -4.52
N ASP A 193 -12.21 -3.03 -4.08
CA ASP A 193 -12.56 -1.80 -3.36
C ASP A 193 -11.92 -1.89 -1.96
N TYR A 194 -10.74 -1.30 -1.79
CA TYR A 194 -10.00 -1.27 -0.53
C TYR A 194 -10.25 0.07 0.18
N TYR A 195 -11.20 0.10 1.13
CA TYR A 195 -11.64 1.32 1.83
C TYR A 195 -12.01 2.49 0.88
N GLY A 196 -12.69 2.20 -0.23
CA GLY A 196 -13.07 3.18 -1.25
C GLY A 196 -12.10 3.31 -2.42
N GLU A 197 -10.93 2.65 -2.37
CA GLU A 197 -9.95 2.62 -3.47
C GLU A 197 -10.04 1.34 -4.29
N ASN A 198 -10.58 1.41 -5.51
CA ASN A 198 -10.60 0.26 -6.42
C ASN A 198 -9.21 -0.04 -6.99
N ARG A 199 -8.78 -1.29 -6.87
CA ARG A 199 -7.56 -1.84 -7.50
C ARG A 199 -7.96 -3.02 -8.38
N GLU A 200 -7.63 -2.95 -9.68
CA GLU A 200 -7.96 -3.98 -10.65
C GLU A 200 -6.72 -4.75 -11.10
N TYR A 201 -6.74 -6.08 -10.94
CA TYR A 201 -5.68 -6.98 -11.41
C TYR A 201 -6.26 -8.03 -12.35
N THR A 202 -6.15 -7.79 -13.66
CA THR A 202 -6.39 -8.82 -14.67
C THR A 202 -5.14 -9.70 -14.82
N ILE A 203 -5.33 -11.03 -14.80
CA ILE A 203 -4.28 -12.03 -15.00
C ILE A 203 -4.80 -13.05 -15.99
N THR A 204 -3.94 -13.48 -16.92
CA THR A 204 -4.22 -14.49 -17.94
C THR A 204 -3.61 -15.84 -17.58
N ARG A 205 -4.17 -16.92 -18.14
CA ARG A 205 -3.64 -18.29 -17.99
C ARG A 205 -2.17 -18.36 -18.40
N THR A 206 -1.82 -17.78 -19.54
CA THR A 206 -0.44 -17.79 -20.06
C THR A 206 0.55 -17.12 -19.11
N GLN A 207 0.19 -16.01 -18.47
CA GLN A 207 1.07 -15.37 -17.46
C GLN A 207 1.33 -16.28 -16.26
N MET A 208 0.35 -17.08 -15.83
CA MET A 208 0.53 -18.07 -14.77
C MET A 208 1.34 -19.28 -15.24
N GLU A 209 1.12 -19.77 -16.45
CA GLU A 209 1.91 -20.87 -17.04
C GLU A 209 3.38 -20.46 -17.24
N ASP A 210 3.65 -19.21 -17.61
CA ASP A 210 5.00 -18.62 -17.66
C ASP A 210 5.65 -18.51 -16.27
N LEU A 211 4.88 -18.24 -15.21
CA LEU A 211 5.37 -18.19 -13.82
C LEU A 211 5.86 -19.56 -13.33
N TYR A 212 5.19 -20.64 -13.74
CA TYR A 212 5.52 -22.01 -13.34
C TYR A 212 6.36 -22.77 -14.39
N GLY A 213 6.46 -22.26 -15.62
CA GLY A 213 7.08 -22.93 -16.75
C GLY A 213 6.35 -24.19 -17.22
N ARG A 214 5.03 -24.30 -16.95
CA ARG A 214 4.19 -25.48 -17.21
C ARG A 214 2.69 -25.16 -17.21
N ASP A 215 1.88 -26.08 -17.71
CA ASP A 215 0.41 -26.02 -17.60
C ASP A 215 -0.03 -26.13 -16.13
N VAL A 216 -0.77 -25.12 -15.66
CA VAL A 216 -1.29 -25.03 -14.28
C VAL A 216 -2.43 -26.00 -13.97
N ASN A 217 -3.07 -26.59 -15.00
CA ASN A 217 -4.03 -27.68 -14.85
C ASN A 217 -3.35 -28.97 -14.37
N GLU A 218 -2.04 -29.14 -14.55
CA GLU A 218 -1.29 -30.29 -14.04
C GLU A 218 -1.39 -30.41 -12.50
N PHE A 219 -1.55 -29.28 -11.80
CA PHE A 219 -1.73 -29.27 -10.36
C PHE A 219 -3.07 -29.88 -9.92
N ALA A 220 -4.12 -29.86 -10.74
CA ALA A 220 -5.51 -30.15 -10.33
C ALA A 220 -5.72 -31.56 -9.74
N ASN A 221 -4.80 -32.49 -10.03
CA ASN A 221 -4.85 -33.87 -9.54
C ASN A 221 -3.57 -34.29 -8.77
N ASP A 222 -2.59 -33.39 -8.58
CA ASP A 222 -1.34 -33.69 -7.88
C ASP A 222 -1.05 -32.66 -6.77
N HIS A 223 -1.50 -32.99 -5.57
CA HIS A 223 -1.28 -32.22 -4.34
C HIS A 223 0.23 -32.07 -4.01
N THR A 224 1.06 -33.06 -4.40
CA THR A 224 2.51 -33.02 -4.15
C THR A 224 3.15 -31.98 -5.06
N LEU A 225 2.73 -31.95 -6.33
CA LEU A 225 3.18 -30.98 -7.31
C LEU A 225 2.76 -29.55 -6.95
N TRP A 226 1.53 -29.35 -6.48
CA TRP A 226 1.08 -28.05 -5.96
C TRP A 226 1.91 -27.58 -4.78
N LYS A 227 2.11 -28.43 -3.76
CA LYS A 227 2.93 -28.08 -2.60
C LYS A 227 4.35 -27.68 -3.03
N GLN A 228 4.97 -28.43 -3.94
CA GLN A 228 6.32 -28.16 -4.41
C GLN A 228 6.43 -26.91 -5.30
N GLU A 229 5.59 -26.78 -6.33
CA GLU A 229 5.71 -25.69 -7.32
C GLU A 229 5.04 -24.39 -6.88
N VAL A 230 3.86 -24.47 -6.26
CA VAL A 230 3.08 -23.30 -5.83
C VAL A 230 3.58 -22.80 -4.48
N ILE A 231 3.57 -23.65 -3.44
CA ILE A 231 3.95 -23.21 -2.08
C ILE A 231 5.47 -23.04 -1.96
N GLU A 232 6.24 -24.14 -2.06
CA GLU A 232 7.67 -24.19 -1.70
C GLU A 232 8.58 -23.42 -2.67
N LYS A 233 8.37 -23.53 -3.99
CA LYS A 233 9.24 -22.89 -4.99
C LYS A 233 8.81 -21.48 -5.40
N THR A 234 7.53 -21.12 -5.22
CA THR A 234 6.97 -19.86 -5.72
C THR A 234 6.55 -18.93 -4.60
N LEU A 235 5.57 -19.29 -3.76
CA LEU A 235 5.08 -18.38 -2.72
C LEU A 235 6.09 -18.15 -1.59
N GLN A 236 6.93 -19.13 -1.25
CA GLN A 236 8.07 -18.92 -0.33
C GLN A 236 9.22 -18.10 -0.95
N ASN A 237 9.20 -17.83 -2.26
CA ASN A 237 10.20 -17.01 -2.95
C ASN A 237 9.63 -15.62 -3.23
N GLU A 238 9.75 -14.73 -2.24
CA GLU A 238 9.30 -13.34 -2.32
C GLU A 238 9.69 -12.66 -3.64
N LYS A 239 10.97 -12.73 -4.04
CA LYS A 239 11.42 -12.11 -5.29
C LYS A 239 10.65 -12.65 -6.51
N LYS A 240 10.34 -13.94 -6.55
CA LYS A 240 9.57 -14.53 -7.67
C LYS A 240 8.12 -14.02 -7.70
N VAL A 241 7.50 -13.82 -6.54
CA VAL A 241 6.14 -13.24 -6.42
C VAL A 241 6.14 -11.76 -6.82
N GLN A 242 7.10 -10.98 -6.34
CA GLN A 242 7.21 -9.55 -6.67
C GLN A 242 7.55 -9.32 -8.16
N ASP A 243 8.53 -10.07 -8.71
CA ASP A 243 8.88 -10.02 -10.14
C ASP A 243 7.71 -10.45 -11.05
N PHE A 244 6.78 -11.25 -10.54
CA PHE A 244 5.54 -11.62 -11.24
C PHE A 244 4.52 -10.48 -11.21
N MET A 245 4.21 -9.97 -10.02
CA MET A 245 3.21 -8.92 -9.85
C MET A 245 3.59 -7.60 -10.54
N GLU A 246 4.88 -7.27 -10.61
CA GLU A 246 5.35 -6.11 -11.38
C GLU A 246 5.11 -6.30 -12.90
N LYS A 247 5.28 -7.52 -13.43
CA LYS A 247 4.94 -7.81 -14.83
C LYS A 247 3.44 -7.70 -15.09
N ILE A 248 2.60 -8.14 -14.14
CA ILE A 248 1.14 -7.97 -14.23
C ILE A 248 0.78 -6.48 -14.24
N ARG A 249 1.36 -5.67 -13.33
CA ARG A 249 1.14 -4.22 -13.26
C ARG A 249 1.50 -3.55 -14.60
N VAL A 250 2.68 -3.83 -15.15
CA VAL A 250 3.13 -3.29 -16.43
C VAL A 250 2.25 -3.78 -17.59
N SER A 251 1.89 -5.07 -17.62
CA SER A 251 1.04 -5.64 -18.68
C SER A 251 -0.35 -5.02 -18.71
N ASN A 252 -0.95 -4.79 -17.54
CA ASN A 252 -2.31 -4.25 -17.44
C ASN A 252 -2.32 -2.76 -17.81
N ALA A 253 -1.31 -2.00 -17.38
CA ALA A 253 -1.12 -0.59 -17.78
C ALA A 253 -0.99 -0.43 -19.31
N LEU A 254 -0.34 -1.37 -20.00
CA LEU A 254 -0.21 -1.38 -21.47
C LEU A 254 -1.48 -1.85 -22.22
N SER A 255 -2.48 -2.38 -21.51
CA SER A 255 -3.72 -2.92 -22.10
C SER A 255 -4.93 -1.99 -21.99
N ALA A 256 -4.83 -0.92 -21.18
CA ALA A 256 -5.88 0.07 -21.01
C ALA A 256 -5.93 1.10 -22.15
N ASP A 257 -7.09 1.72 -22.34
CA ASP A 257 -7.34 2.81 -23.29
C ASP A 257 -6.29 3.93 -23.13
N PRO A 258 -5.57 4.38 -24.18
CA PRO A 258 -4.47 5.34 -24.06
C PRO A 258 -4.86 6.73 -23.53
N GLU A 259 -6.14 7.07 -23.38
CA GLU A 259 -6.56 8.26 -22.62
C GLU A 259 -6.50 8.06 -21.08
N LYS A 260 -6.17 6.85 -20.61
CA LYS A 260 -5.85 6.50 -19.21
C LYS A 260 -4.40 6.03 -19.04
N GLU A 261 -3.47 6.57 -19.82
CA GLU A 261 -2.03 6.48 -19.53
C GLU A 261 -1.73 7.12 -18.16
N VAL A 262 -1.63 6.32 -17.10
CA VAL A 262 -0.73 6.62 -15.98
C VAL A 262 0.66 6.11 -16.40
N THR A 263 1.23 6.78 -17.40
CA THR A 263 2.63 6.60 -17.78
C THR A 263 3.50 7.26 -16.71
N SER A 264 3.85 6.50 -15.69
CA SER A 264 4.85 6.92 -14.73
C SER A 264 5.90 5.81 -14.59
N SER A 265 6.99 5.94 -15.34
CA SER A 265 8.27 5.42 -14.87
C SER A 265 8.67 6.24 -13.65
N LYS A 266 9.18 5.62 -12.58
CA LYS A 266 9.64 6.34 -11.37
C LYS A 266 10.54 7.52 -11.76
N GLU A 267 10.05 8.73 -11.56
CA GLU A 267 10.81 9.95 -11.76
C GLU A 267 11.60 10.25 -10.49
N TYR A 268 12.83 10.73 -10.65
CA TYR A 268 13.70 11.06 -9.54
C TYR A 268 14.15 12.51 -9.66
N VAL A 269 14.02 13.26 -8.57
CA VAL A 269 14.57 14.60 -8.44
C VAL A 269 15.96 14.48 -7.81
N GLU A 270 16.97 14.97 -8.51
CA GLU A 270 18.35 15.02 -8.00
C GLU A 270 18.57 16.40 -7.35
N VAL A 271 18.83 16.42 -6.04
CA VAL A 271 19.05 17.64 -5.25
C VAL A 271 20.25 17.40 -4.34
N ASP A 272 21.21 18.33 -4.34
CA ASP A 272 22.50 18.23 -3.63
C ASP A 272 23.32 16.94 -3.84
N GLY A 273 23.05 16.24 -4.95
CA GLY A 273 23.70 14.98 -5.34
C GLY A 273 22.97 13.71 -4.86
N GLU A 274 21.94 13.86 -4.03
CA GLU A 274 21.05 12.77 -3.60
C GLU A 274 19.81 12.66 -4.51
N LYS A 275 19.19 11.47 -4.54
CA LYS A 275 18.07 11.17 -5.44
C LYS A 275 16.80 10.82 -4.67
N TYR A 276 15.81 11.70 -4.80
CA TYR A 276 14.51 11.59 -4.17
C TYR A 276 13.49 11.08 -5.17
N LEU A 277 12.63 10.16 -4.75
CA LEU A 277 11.55 9.65 -5.60
C LEU A 277 10.47 10.73 -5.70
N ALA A 278 10.23 11.23 -6.91
CA ALA A 278 9.15 12.19 -7.15
C ALA A 278 7.80 11.49 -6.89
N PRO A 279 6.84 12.12 -6.21
CA PRO A 279 5.53 11.53 -6.00
C PRO A 279 4.83 11.23 -7.34
N SER A 280 4.10 10.12 -7.39
CA SER A 280 3.24 9.78 -8.51
C SER A 280 1.96 10.63 -8.50
N ASP A 281 1.23 10.63 -9.63
CA ASP A 281 -0.11 11.23 -9.70
C ASP A 281 -1.12 10.63 -8.69
N MET A 282 -0.80 9.47 -8.08
CA MET A 282 -1.60 8.83 -7.04
C MET A 282 -1.23 9.27 -5.61
N HIS A 283 -0.13 9.98 -5.42
CA HIS A 283 0.22 10.60 -4.13
C HIS A 283 -0.42 11.99 -4.06
N THR A 284 -1.75 12.00 -3.95
CA THR A 284 -2.55 13.22 -3.78
C THR A 284 -3.20 13.26 -2.40
N PRO A 285 -3.39 14.46 -1.81
CA PRO A 285 -4.24 14.61 -0.62
C PRO A 285 -5.65 14.05 -0.88
N PRO A 286 -6.29 13.39 0.11
CA PRO A 286 -7.66 12.95 -0.01
C PRO A 286 -8.63 14.11 -0.31
N VAL A 287 -9.79 13.76 -0.84
CA VAL A 287 -10.77 14.76 -1.29
C VAL A 287 -11.24 15.60 -0.10
N LYS A 288 -11.18 16.94 -0.24
CA LYS A 288 -11.59 17.92 0.79
C LYS A 288 -12.89 17.54 1.50
N GLY A 289 -12.76 16.98 2.69
CA GLY A 289 -13.87 16.46 3.48
C GLY A 289 -13.45 15.33 4.41
N GLU A 290 -12.49 14.50 3.99
CA GLU A 290 -11.71 13.63 4.88
C GLU A 290 -10.72 14.53 5.63
N GLY A 291 -10.98 14.71 6.92
CA GLY A 291 -10.35 15.74 7.74
C GLY A 291 -9.00 15.29 8.28
N LYS A 292 -8.10 16.27 8.49
CA LYS A 292 -6.97 16.09 9.41
C LYS A 292 -7.52 15.67 10.77
N GLU A 293 -7.04 14.54 11.29
CA GLU A 293 -7.29 14.10 12.66
C GLU A 293 -6.61 15.05 13.65
N ASP A 294 -7.18 15.15 14.86
CA ASP A 294 -6.59 15.91 15.96
C ASP A 294 -5.38 15.18 16.59
N ILE A 295 -5.36 13.83 16.50
CA ILE A 295 -4.29 12.92 16.96
C ILE A 295 -4.28 11.70 16.03
N TYR A 296 -3.14 11.39 15.42
CA TYR A 296 -2.91 10.27 14.52
C TYR A 296 -2.34 9.06 15.27
N SER A 297 -2.44 7.85 14.69
CA SER A 297 -1.50 6.78 15.05
C SER A 297 -0.21 6.87 14.24
N PHE A 298 0.85 6.18 14.69
CA PHE A 298 2.07 6.02 13.90
C PHE A 298 1.83 5.38 12.53
N SER A 299 0.79 4.55 12.37
CA SER A 299 0.43 3.97 11.07
C SER A 299 -0.14 5.02 10.11
N ASP A 300 -0.94 5.95 10.61
CA ASP A 300 -1.57 7.00 9.79
C ASP A 300 -0.52 8.03 9.37
N MET A 301 0.37 8.39 10.30
CA MET A 301 1.56 9.21 10.04
C MET A 301 2.46 8.60 8.93
N LEU A 302 2.76 7.30 8.98
CA LEU A 302 3.54 6.63 7.94
C LEU A 302 2.79 6.49 6.60
N TYR A 303 1.46 6.61 6.61
CA TYR A 303 0.64 6.54 5.40
C TYR A 303 0.63 7.87 4.61
N GLU A 304 0.95 8.99 5.26
CA GLU A 304 1.12 10.30 4.63
C GLU A 304 2.30 10.35 3.64
N PHE A 305 3.39 9.65 3.96
CA PHE A 305 4.56 9.53 3.10
C PHE A 305 4.43 8.41 2.06
N TYR A 306 3.44 7.52 2.20
CA TYR A 306 3.31 6.38 1.32
C TYR A 306 2.82 6.81 -0.08
N ASP A 307 3.47 6.34 -1.13
CA ASP A 307 3.05 6.54 -2.51
C ASP A 307 2.38 5.28 -3.07
N LYS A 308 1.09 5.41 -3.38
CA LYS A 308 0.25 4.32 -3.89
C LYS A 308 0.62 3.90 -5.31
N GLY A 309 1.10 4.82 -6.14
CA GLY A 309 1.53 4.52 -7.51
C GLY A 309 2.88 3.81 -7.55
N TRP A 310 3.74 4.08 -6.56
CA TRP A 310 5.07 3.47 -6.42
C TRP A 310 5.14 2.24 -5.53
N GLY A 311 4.17 2.07 -4.64
CA GLY A 311 4.18 1.02 -3.63
C GLY A 311 5.20 1.24 -2.50
N GLU A 312 5.81 2.43 -2.43
CA GLU A 312 6.98 2.77 -1.62
C GLU A 312 6.76 4.09 -0.87
N GLN A 313 7.61 4.38 0.12
CA GLN A 313 7.63 5.67 0.81
C GLN A 313 8.33 6.74 -0.06
N VAL A 314 7.73 7.93 -0.18
CA VAL A 314 8.33 9.13 -0.78
C VAL A 314 8.59 10.17 0.30
N GLN A 315 9.44 11.16 0.00
CA GLN A 315 9.80 12.22 0.95
C GLN A 315 8.82 13.40 0.92
N VAL A 316 7.60 13.21 0.41
CA VAL A 316 6.53 14.22 0.39
C VAL A 316 5.37 13.71 1.24
N ALA A 317 4.72 14.58 2.00
CA ALA A 317 3.52 14.24 2.76
C ALA A 317 2.27 14.63 1.95
N ARG A 318 1.26 13.75 1.92
CA ARG A 318 0.03 14.03 1.14
C ARG A 318 -0.77 15.22 1.68
N ASN A 319 -0.95 15.30 2.99
CA ASN A 319 -1.85 16.27 3.64
C ASN A 319 -1.16 17.42 4.35
N PHE A 320 0.14 17.31 4.61
CA PHE A 320 0.84 18.21 5.53
C PHE A 320 1.71 19.22 4.79
N GLU A 321 1.57 20.48 5.18
CA GLU A 321 2.44 21.54 4.67
C GLU A 321 3.75 21.57 5.50
N MET A 322 4.82 22.06 4.88
CA MET A 322 6.08 22.31 5.58
C MET A 322 5.86 23.24 6.79
N TRP A 323 6.51 22.93 7.90
CA TRP A 323 6.38 23.54 9.23
C TRP A 323 5.05 23.28 9.95
N GLU A 324 4.14 22.48 9.38
CA GLU A 324 2.97 22.00 10.12
C GLU A 324 3.37 21.04 11.24
N THR A 325 2.56 20.99 12.29
CA THR A 325 2.81 20.18 13.48
C THR A 325 1.66 19.19 13.65
N ILE A 326 2.00 17.92 13.87
CA ILE A 326 1.05 16.82 14.10
C ILE A 326 1.22 16.23 15.49
N LYS A 327 0.17 15.59 15.97
CA LYS A 327 0.17 14.83 17.22
C LYS A 327 0.01 13.36 16.90
N VAL A 328 0.86 12.52 17.47
CA VAL A 328 0.91 11.09 17.17
C VAL A 328 0.89 10.32 18.48
N SER A 329 -0.01 9.35 18.60
CA SER A 329 -0.10 8.50 19.79
C SER A 329 0.21 7.05 19.48
N GLY A 330 0.83 6.38 20.44
CA GLY A 330 1.10 4.95 20.39
C GLY A 330 1.19 4.34 21.79
N GLU A 331 0.71 3.11 21.92
CA GLU A 331 0.90 2.28 23.11
C GLU A 331 2.25 1.57 23.01
N ILE A 332 3.10 1.68 24.04
CA ILE A 332 4.42 1.02 24.06
C ILE A 332 4.23 -0.50 24.04
N GLN A 333 4.78 -1.17 23.03
CA GLN A 333 4.79 -2.62 22.92
C GLN A 333 6.06 -3.24 23.52
N SER A 334 7.21 -2.58 23.35
CA SER A 334 8.46 -2.95 24.01
C SER A 334 9.34 -1.72 24.26
N ILE A 335 10.19 -1.81 25.28
CA ILE A 335 11.23 -0.82 25.57
C ILE A 335 12.50 -1.54 26.04
N GLU A 336 13.64 -1.22 25.43
CA GLU A 336 14.94 -1.82 25.73
C GLU A 336 16.03 -0.74 25.82
N TYR A 337 16.86 -0.77 26.86
CA TYR A 337 18.00 0.15 27.04
C TYR A 337 19.33 -0.56 26.77
N ASP A 338 20.14 -0.02 25.87
CA ASP A 338 21.53 -0.43 25.66
C ASP A 338 22.50 0.55 26.33
N ILE A 339 23.14 0.05 27.39
CA ILE A 339 24.18 0.75 28.16
C ILE A 339 25.45 1.08 27.34
N THR A 340 25.63 0.47 26.16
CA THR A 340 26.80 0.66 25.29
C THR A 340 26.67 1.93 24.44
N SER A 341 25.48 2.13 23.86
CA SER A 341 25.09 3.34 23.14
C SER A 341 24.55 4.43 24.07
N ASN A 342 24.13 4.07 25.29
CA ASN A 342 23.36 4.91 26.21
C ASN A 342 22.02 5.35 25.59
N GLN A 343 21.33 4.43 24.91
CA GLN A 343 20.09 4.70 24.20
C GLN A 343 19.00 3.71 24.56
N SER A 344 17.76 4.21 24.60
CA SER A 344 16.55 3.42 24.75
C SER A 344 15.82 3.31 23.41
N THR A 345 15.45 2.08 23.07
CA THR A 345 14.66 1.75 21.87
C THR A 345 13.23 1.42 22.29
N ILE A 346 12.25 2.10 21.72
CA ILE A 346 10.82 1.94 22.02
C ILE A 346 10.09 1.46 20.75
N SER A 347 9.27 0.42 20.86
CA SER A 347 8.35 0.00 19.79
C SER A 347 6.89 0.24 20.20
N PHE A 348 6.01 0.47 19.22
CA PHE A 348 4.61 0.84 19.46
C PHE A 348 3.59 -0.10 18.81
N ALA A 349 2.48 -0.37 19.49
CA ALA A 349 1.38 -1.16 18.96
C ALA A 349 0.60 -0.39 17.86
N PRO A 350 -0.09 -1.09 16.91
CA PRO A 350 -0.24 -2.55 16.82
C PRO A 350 0.89 -3.24 16.04
N GLN A 351 1.86 -2.51 15.49
CA GLN A 351 2.93 -3.06 14.67
C GLN A 351 4.30 -2.81 15.29
N GLN A 352 5.05 -3.89 15.60
CA GLN A 352 6.47 -3.83 16.01
C GLN A 352 7.42 -3.14 15.00
N SER A 353 6.89 -2.65 13.88
CA SER A 353 7.60 -1.94 12.80
C SER A 353 7.91 -0.47 13.12
N HIS A 354 7.11 0.21 13.95
CA HIS A 354 7.44 1.58 14.33
C HIS A 354 8.32 1.58 15.59
N ILE A 355 9.58 1.95 15.39
CA ILE A 355 10.63 1.94 16.40
C ILE A 355 11.23 3.34 16.50
N MET A 356 11.25 3.88 17.71
CA MET A 356 11.92 5.15 18.04
C MET A 356 13.13 4.90 18.94
N VAL A 357 14.12 5.78 18.88
CA VAL A 357 15.34 5.74 19.66
C VAL A 357 15.52 7.09 20.35
N PHE A 358 15.84 7.06 21.64
CA PHE A 358 16.10 8.24 22.45
C PHE A 358 17.31 8.01 23.34
N ASP A 359 18.04 9.07 23.68
CA ASP A 359 19.21 8.99 24.57
C ASP A 359 18.78 8.87 26.04
N GLY A 360 19.51 8.06 26.81
CA GLY A 360 19.24 7.77 28.22
C GLY A 360 18.50 6.44 28.47
N ASP A 361 18.28 6.13 29.76
CA ASP A 361 17.59 4.90 30.23
C ASP A 361 16.13 5.20 30.59
N LEU A 362 15.27 5.09 29.58
CA LEU A 362 13.84 5.31 29.67
C LEU A 362 13.08 4.12 30.29
N THR A 363 13.75 2.97 30.51
CA THR A 363 13.12 1.80 31.15
C THR A 363 12.81 2.01 32.64
N THR A 364 13.33 3.10 33.22
CA THR A 364 13.04 3.51 34.60
C THR A 364 11.82 4.42 34.72
N GLU A 365 11.32 4.95 33.61
CA GLU A 365 10.20 5.92 33.53
C GLU A 365 8.98 5.34 32.82
N TYR A 366 9.18 4.49 31.80
CA TYR A 366 8.12 3.93 30.96
C TYR A 366 8.17 2.39 30.88
N GLN A 367 7.03 1.78 30.61
CA GLN A 367 6.83 0.33 30.52
C GLN A 367 5.87 -0.06 29.37
N PRO A 368 5.87 -1.32 28.90
CA PRO A 368 4.89 -1.79 27.92
C PRO A 368 3.45 -1.65 28.41
N GLY A 369 2.57 -1.15 27.55
CA GLY A 369 1.17 -0.81 27.82
C GLY A 369 0.94 0.67 28.18
N ASP A 370 1.99 1.46 28.42
CA ASP A 370 1.84 2.90 28.58
C ASP A 370 1.50 3.54 27.21
N SER A 371 0.56 4.48 27.19
CA SER A 371 0.21 5.25 25.99
C SER A 371 0.93 6.59 26.00
N LEU A 372 1.70 6.87 24.94
CA LEU A 372 2.42 8.12 24.79
C LEU A 372 1.76 9.02 23.73
N LEU A 373 1.92 10.33 23.89
CA LEU A 373 1.48 11.34 22.94
C LEU A 373 2.64 12.26 22.55
N PHE A 374 3.08 12.12 21.31
CA PHE A 374 4.15 12.88 20.69
C PHE A 374 3.60 14.05 19.87
N GLU A 375 4.44 15.07 19.69
CA GLU A 375 4.22 16.19 18.79
C GLU A 375 5.45 16.32 17.88
N PHE A 376 5.23 16.19 16.56
CA PHE A 376 6.28 16.28 15.53
C PHE A 376 6.00 17.43 14.58
N GLN A 377 7.06 18.07 14.08
CA GLN A 377 6.96 19.09 13.04
C GLN A 377 7.50 18.58 11.71
N PHE A 378 6.77 18.83 10.61
CA PHE A 378 7.30 18.62 9.26
C PHE A 378 8.35 19.69 8.95
N VAL A 379 9.60 19.27 8.70
CA VAL A 379 10.73 20.15 8.38
C VAL A 379 11.24 19.87 6.95
N PRO A 380 11.77 20.87 6.22
CA PRO A 380 12.37 20.63 4.91
C PRO A 380 13.54 19.65 5.02
N LEU A 381 13.61 18.69 4.10
CA LEU A 381 14.73 17.77 3.97
C LEU A 381 16.01 18.46 3.47
N ILE A 382 15.87 19.52 2.67
CA ILE A 382 16.98 20.14 1.95
C ILE A 382 16.91 21.66 2.06
N ASP A 383 15.87 22.26 1.46
CA ASP A 383 15.55 23.68 1.59
C ASP A 383 14.04 23.94 1.48
N GLU A 384 13.62 25.18 1.70
CA GLU A 384 12.22 25.61 1.63
C GLU A 384 11.65 25.69 0.19
N THR A 385 12.42 25.31 -0.85
CA THR A 385 12.02 25.43 -2.25
C THR A 385 11.47 24.13 -2.85
N TYR A 386 11.69 23.00 -2.17
CA TYR A 386 11.10 21.70 -2.51
C TYR A 386 10.04 21.28 -1.49
N GLU A 387 9.06 20.49 -1.92
CA GLU A 387 8.02 19.93 -1.05
C GLU A 387 8.51 18.69 -0.27
N PHE A 388 9.81 18.40 -0.30
CA PHE A 388 10.42 17.28 0.43
C PHE A 388 10.57 17.60 1.92
N VAL A 389 9.95 16.78 2.76
CA VAL A 389 9.86 16.96 4.21
C VAL A 389 10.22 15.69 4.98
N HIS A 390 10.71 15.89 6.20
CA HIS A 390 10.87 14.87 7.23
C HIS A 390 10.12 15.30 8.50
N LEU A 391 9.97 14.40 9.46
CA LEU A 391 9.71 14.82 10.83
C LEU A 391 10.99 15.44 11.41
N ASP A 392 10.85 16.44 12.27
CA ASP A 392 11.95 17.03 13.04
C ASP A 392 12.73 15.99 13.85
N TYR A 393 12.05 14.96 14.36
CA TYR A 393 12.64 13.76 14.93
C TYR A 393 13.57 13.01 13.96
N ASP A 394 13.11 12.71 12.73
CA ASP A 394 13.93 11.98 11.75
C ASP A 394 15.15 12.80 11.31
N ALA A 395 14.99 14.12 11.18
CA ALA A 395 16.08 15.02 10.86
C ALA A 395 17.16 15.04 11.95
N ALA A 396 16.75 15.11 13.24
CA ALA A 396 17.67 15.05 14.38
C ALA A 396 18.38 13.67 14.48
N LEU A 397 17.67 12.57 14.21
CA LEU A 397 18.24 11.23 14.16
C LEU A 397 19.31 11.10 13.04
N LEU A 398 19.04 11.67 11.86
CA LEU A 398 19.97 11.65 10.71
C LEU A 398 21.22 12.53 10.93
N THR A 399 21.10 13.66 11.63
CA THR A 399 22.25 14.51 11.97
C THR A 399 23.07 13.99 13.16
N GLY A 400 22.54 13.02 13.91
CA GLY A 400 23.16 12.51 15.14
C GLY A 400 23.08 13.52 16.29
N GLU A 401 22.02 14.32 16.34
CA GLU A 401 21.69 15.14 17.51
C GLU A 401 21.22 14.26 18.67
N GLU A 402 21.36 14.77 19.89
CA GLU A 402 20.90 14.10 21.12
C GLU A 402 19.36 14.12 21.17
N LEU A 403 18.75 12.95 21.24
CA LEU A 403 17.30 12.74 21.16
C LEU A 403 16.72 12.58 22.58
N ASP A 404 16.37 13.70 23.22
CA ASP A 404 15.59 13.69 24.47
C ASP A 404 14.08 13.51 24.15
N ILE A 405 13.49 12.44 24.68
CA ILE A 405 12.06 12.13 24.50
C ILE A 405 11.14 13.27 24.97
N ASN A 406 11.58 14.07 25.95
CA ASN A 406 10.84 15.21 26.49
C ASN A 406 10.75 16.40 25.51
N GLU A 407 11.57 16.44 24.46
CA GLU A 407 11.42 17.46 23.42
C GLU A 407 10.22 17.18 22.51
N TYR A 408 9.75 15.94 22.44
CA TYR A 408 8.66 15.46 21.57
C TYR A 408 7.38 15.10 22.33
N LEU A 409 7.45 14.67 23.59
CA LEU A 409 6.26 14.37 24.40
C LEU A 409 5.47 15.63 24.79
N ILE A 410 4.14 15.54 24.70
CA ILE A 410 3.22 16.64 25.06
C ILE A 410 2.23 16.32 26.19
N GLY A 411 2.37 15.15 26.84
CA GLY A 411 1.66 14.80 28.07
C GLY A 411 1.65 13.29 28.38
N GLU A 412 1.37 12.97 29.64
CA GLU A 412 0.85 11.66 30.11
C GLU A 412 -0.68 11.58 29.93
#